data_AF-A0A0M0KF40-F1
#
_entry.id   AF-A0A0M0KF40-F1
#
_cell.length_a   1.000
_cell.length_b   1.000
_cell.length_c   1.000
_cell.angle_alpha   90.00
_cell.angle_beta   90.00
_cell.angle_gamma   90.00
#
_symmetry.space_group_name_H-M   'P 1'
#
loop_
_entity.id
_entity.type
_entity.pdbx_description
1 polymer ?
#
loop_
_entity_poly.entity_id
_entity_poly.type
_entity_poly.pdbx_seq_one_letter_code
_entity_poly.pdbx_strand_id
1 'polypeptide(L)'
;MKINPLGTSGINPYKKQIDKLAQIEKAAGKRDEVQISTQAKELQQTNQVVTERQKKIDELKQQIQNGTYQIDAKEIAKGLVDFYKK
;
A
#
# COMPACT_ATOMS: atom_id res chain seq x y z
N MET A 1 18.09 44.30 -56.20
CA MET A 1 18.54 43.17 -55.36
C MET A 1 17.91 43.33 -53.98
N LYS A 2 17.19 42.32 -53.47
CA LYS A 2 16.61 42.32 -52.11
C LYS A 2 17.52 41.51 -51.20
N ILE A 3 18.01 42.12 -50.13
CA ILE A 3 18.86 41.47 -49.13
C ILE A 3 17.96 41.11 -47.94
N ASN A 4 17.87 39.83 -47.61
CA ASN A 4 17.11 39.33 -46.46
C ASN A 4 18.04 39.31 -45.23
N PRO A 5 17.73 39.99 -44.13
CA PRO A 5 18.49 39.85 -42.91
C PRO A 5 18.19 38.47 -42.32
N LEU A 6 19.21 37.62 -42.22
CA LEU A 6 19.15 36.39 -41.44
C LEU A 6 19.03 36.81 -39.97
N GLY A 7 17.78 36.92 -39.50
CA GLY A 7 17.47 37.15 -38.10
C GLY A 7 18.15 36.08 -37.24
N THR A 8 18.69 36.51 -36.12
CA THR A 8 19.40 35.67 -35.16
C THR A 8 18.57 34.43 -34.86
N SER A 9 19.13 33.26 -35.15
CA SER A 9 18.51 31.97 -34.90
C SER A 9 17.90 31.98 -33.49
N GLY A 10 16.59 31.73 -33.38
CA GLY A 10 15.74 31.88 -32.20
C GLY A 10 16.09 30.98 -31.01
N ILE A 11 17.35 30.98 -30.61
CA ILE A 11 17.90 30.23 -29.48
C ILE A 11 17.66 31.10 -28.25
N ASN A 12 16.48 30.95 -27.68
CA ASN A 12 16.12 31.63 -26.45
C ASN A 12 16.77 30.89 -25.26
N PRO A 13 17.82 31.43 -24.60
CA PRO A 13 18.65 30.69 -23.64
C PRO A 13 17.86 30.25 -22.40
N TYR A 14 16.80 30.97 -22.06
CA TYR A 14 15.91 30.66 -20.94
C TYR A 14 15.07 29.40 -21.19
N LYS A 15 14.71 29.08 -22.43
CA LYS A 15 13.96 27.85 -22.75
C LYS A 15 14.78 26.60 -22.47
N LYS A 16 16.09 26.63 -22.79
CA LYS A 16 17.00 25.51 -22.52
C LYS A 16 17.10 25.16 -21.03
N GLN A 17 16.98 26.14 -20.13
CA GLN A 17 17.01 25.90 -18.70
C GLN A 17 15.73 25.19 -18.22
N ILE A 18 14.57 25.59 -18.76
CA ILE A 18 13.28 24.96 -18.47
C ILE A 18 13.27 23.51 -18.98
N ASP A 19 13.77 23.28 -20.21
CA ASP A 19 13.87 21.93 -20.79
C ASP A 19 14.81 21.03 -19.98
N LYS A 20 15.90 21.59 -19.43
CA LYS A 20 16.85 20.86 -18.57
C LYS A 20 16.24 20.49 -17.22
N LEU A 21 15.44 21.39 -16.62
CA LEU A 21 14.69 21.09 -15.39
C LEU A 21 13.64 20.00 -15.62
N ALA A 22 12.91 20.07 -16.73
CA ALA A 22 11.93 19.04 -17.11
C ALA A 22 12.58 17.67 -17.40
N GLN A 23 13.81 17.64 -17.93
CA GLN A 23 14.59 16.41 -18.07
C GLN A 23 15.05 15.84 -16.72
N ILE A 24 15.39 16.69 -15.74
CA ILE A 24 15.77 16.25 -14.39
C ILE A 24 14.57 15.63 -13.66
N GLU A 25 13.36 16.17 -13.82
CA GLU A 25 12.14 15.55 -13.28
C GLU A 25 11.82 14.20 -13.91
N LYS A 26 12.07 14.03 -15.22
CA LYS A 26 11.94 12.74 -15.91
C LYS A 26 13.06 11.75 -15.57
N ALA A 27 14.22 12.25 -15.17
CA ALA A 27 15.39 11.47 -14.74
C ALA A 27 15.39 11.17 -13.23
N ALA A 28 14.47 11.76 -12.45
CA ALA A 28 14.15 11.30 -11.10
C ALA A 28 13.56 9.89 -11.23
N GLY A 29 14.46 8.91 -11.17
CA GLY A 29 14.24 7.53 -11.56
C GLY A 29 12.99 6.91 -10.93
N LYS A 30 12.51 5.85 -11.61
CA LYS A 30 11.47 4.95 -11.10
C LYS A 30 11.70 4.70 -9.62
N ARG A 31 10.78 5.19 -8.78
CA ARG A 31 10.76 4.86 -7.37
C ARG A 31 10.30 3.41 -7.26
N ASP A 32 10.86 2.67 -6.30
CA ASP A 32 10.36 1.36 -5.97
C ASP A 32 8.95 1.52 -5.38
N GLU A 33 7.93 1.18 -6.16
CA GLU A 33 6.53 1.19 -5.75
C GLU A 33 6.05 -0.24 -5.54
N VAL A 34 5.53 -0.53 -4.34
CA VAL A 34 4.86 -1.81 -4.06
C VAL A 34 3.38 -1.65 -4.40
N GLN A 35 2.96 -2.22 -5.53
CA GLN A 35 1.55 -2.26 -5.92
C GLN A 35 0.88 -3.52 -5.34
N ILE A 36 -0.05 -3.33 -4.40
CA ILE A 36 -0.90 -4.42 -3.90
C ILE A 36 -1.92 -4.77 -4.99
N SER A 37 -1.95 -6.03 -5.41
CA SER A 37 -2.92 -6.56 -6.39
C SER A 37 -4.36 -6.23 -5.99
N THR A 38 -5.18 -5.85 -6.96
CA THR A 38 -6.62 -5.60 -6.77
C THR A 38 -7.32 -6.81 -6.16
N GLN A 39 -6.96 -8.01 -6.62
CA GLN A 39 -7.44 -9.28 -6.08
C GLN A 39 -7.07 -9.47 -4.61
N ALA A 40 -5.87 -9.05 -4.18
CA ALA A 40 -5.46 -9.13 -2.78
C ALA A 40 -6.26 -8.16 -1.88
N LYS A 41 -6.60 -6.97 -2.41
CA LYS A 41 -7.48 -6.02 -1.70
C LYS A 41 -8.90 -6.56 -1.55
N GLU A 42 -9.42 -7.20 -2.59
CA GLU A 42 -10.75 -7.84 -2.54
C GLU A 42 -10.79 -8.99 -1.52
N LEU A 43 -9.75 -9.83 -1.49
CA LEU A 43 -9.63 -10.90 -0.49
C LEU A 43 -9.49 -10.36 0.95
N GLN A 44 -8.93 -9.16 1.13
CA GLN A 44 -8.86 -8.51 2.45
C GLN A 44 -10.22 -7.97 2.91
N GLN A 45 -11.12 -7.62 1.98
CA GLN A 45 -12.41 -6.97 2.26
C GLN A 45 -13.53 -7.95 2.66
N THR A 46 -13.23 -9.07 3.30
CA THR A 46 -14.25 -10.00 3.81
C THR A 46 -14.95 -9.44 5.05
N ASN A 47 -15.84 -8.46 4.86
CA ASN A 47 -16.59 -7.77 5.92
C ASN A 47 -17.40 -8.71 6.84
N GLN A 48 -17.87 -9.85 6.33
CA GLN A 48 -18.63 -10.84 7.12
C GLN A 48 -17.76 -11.52 8.20
N VAL A 49 -16.48 -11.80 7.90
CA VAL A 49 -15.55 -12.38 8.87
C VAL A 49 -15.28 -11.42 10.03
N VAL A 50 -15.36 -10.10 9.78
CA VAL A 50 -15.11 -9.08 10.79
C VAL A 50 -16.25 -9.01 11.82
N THR A 51 -17.51 -9.12 11.39
CA THR A 51 -18.66 -9.04 12.31
C THR A 51 -18.78 -10.27 13.21
N GLU A 52 -18.57 -11.46 12.66
CA GLU A 52 -18.53 -12.70 13.45
C GLU A 52 -17.36 -12.72 14.44
N ARG A 53 -16.19 -12.23 14.01
CA ARG A 53 -15.03 -12.06 14.90
C ARG A 53 -15.32 -11.09 16.03
N GLN A 54 -16.00 -9.98 15.75
CA GLN A 54 -16.36 -8.99 16.77
C GLN A 54 -17.27 -9.60 17.85
N LYS A 55 -18.31 -10.34 17.45
CA LYS A 55 -19.19 -11.05 18.38
C LYS A 55 -18.42 -12.01 19.28
N LYS A 56 -17.54 -12.82 18.70
CA LYS A 56 -16.70 -13.78 19.44
C LYS A 56 -15.78 -13.07 20.45
N ILE A 57 -15.22 -11.92 20.08
CA ILE A 57 -14.38 -11.12 21.00
C ILE A 57 -15.21 -10.61 22.19
N ASP A 58 -16.41 -10.14 21.94
CA ASP A 58 -17.25 -9.56 23.01
C ASP A 58 -17.76 -10.65 23.96
N GLU A 59 -18.09 -11.85 23.47
CA GLU A 59 -18.38 -13.03 24.30
C GLU A 59 -17.18 -13.41 25.19
N LEU A 60 -15.97 -13.46 24.62
CA LEU A 60 -14.76 -13.77 25.38
C LEU A 60 -14.48 -12.73 26.46
N LYS A 61 -14.66 -11.44 26.16
CA LYS A 61 -14.52 -10.36 27.16
C LYS A 61 -15.48 -10.55 28.32
N GLN A 62 -16.74 -10.90 28.05
CA GLN A 62 -17.73 -11.16 29.10
C GLN A 62 -17.32 -12.36 29.97
N GLN A 63 -16.85 -13.46 29.37
CA GLN A 63 -16.39 -14.64 30.12
C GLN A 63 -15.17 -14.31 31.01
N ILE A 64 -14.24 -13.49 30.52
CA ILE A 64 -13.08 -13.05 31.30
C ILE A 64 -13.52 -12.15 32.46
N GLN A 65 -14.40 -11.18 32.22
CA GLN A 65 -14.92 -10.28 33.26
C GLN A 65 -15.67 -11.03 34.35
N ASN A 66 -16.46 -12.04 33.97
CA ASN A 66 -17.22 -12.88 34.89
C ASN A 66 -16.35 -13.95 35.58
N GLY A 67 -15.06 -14.07 35.22
CA GLY A 67 -14.16 -15.08 35.77
C GLY A 67 -14.48 -16.52 35.35
N THR A 68 -15.34 -16.71 34.35
CA THR A 68 -15.76 -18.04 33.84
C THR A 68 -14.90 -18.53 32.67
N TYR A 69 -13.96 -17.73 32.20
CA TYR A 69 -13.05 -18.12 31.14
C TYR A 69 -12.07 -19.20 31.62
N GLN A 70 -12.19 -20.40 31.06
CA GLN A 70 -11.28 -21.51 31.36
C GLN A 70 -10.22 -21.67 30.27
N ILE A 71 -8.97 -21.75 30.71
CA ILE A 71 -7.83 -21.95 29.83
C ILE A 71 -7.70 -23.45 29.56
N ASP A 72 -7.95 -23.87 28.31
CA ASP A 72 -7.71 -25.24 27.86
C ASP A 72 -6.32 -25.36 27.20
N ALA A 73 -5.40 -26.06 27.87
CA ALA A 73 -4.06 -26.31 27.36
C ALA A 73 -4.03 -27.10 26.05
N LYS A 74 -5.03 -27.98 25.82
CA LYS A 74 -5.13 -28.79 24.60
C LYS A 74 -5.50 -27.93 23.40
N GLU A 75 -6.44 -27.00 23.58
CA GLU A 75 -6.83 -26.05 22.53
C GLU A 75 -5.70 -25.06 22.21
N ILE A 76 -4.91 -24.65 23.21
CA ILE A 76 -3.69 -23.86 22.97
C ILE A 76 -2.69 -24.63 22.11
N ALA A 77 -2.36 -25.87 22.50
CA ALA A 77 -1.42 -26.69 21.77
C ALA A 77 -1.90 -26.94 20.32
N LYS A 78 -3.19 -27.19 20.13
CA LYS A 78 -3.81 -27.32 18.82
C LYS A 78 -3.66 -26.04 17.98
N GLY A 79 -3.96 -24.88 18.55
CA GLY A 79 -3.81 -23.59 17.86
C GLY A 79 -2.37 -23.31 17.42
N LEU A 80 -1.39 -23.66 18.25
CA LEU A 80 0.03 -23.56 17.89
C LEU A 80 0.40 -24.49 16.74
N VAL A 81 -0.01 -25.75 16.79
CA VAL A 81 0.26 -26.72 15.72
C VAL A 81 -0.41 -26.30 14.42
N ASP A 82 -1.69 -25.90 14.46
CA ASP A 82 -2.46 -25.50 13.27
C ASP A 82 -1.86 -24.27 12.59
N PHE A 83 -1.27 -23.34 13.35
CA PHE A 83 -0.64 -22.13 12.80
C PHE A 83 0.73 -22.39 12.18
N TYR A 84 1.58 -23.19 12.84
CA TYR A 84 2.98 -23.36 12.43
C TYR A 84 3.26 -24.59 11.56
N LYS A 85 2.40 -25.61 11.58
CA LYS A 85 2.61 -26.86 10.85
C LYS A 85 1.98 -26.86 9.44
N LYS A 86 1.23 -25.81 9.11
CA LYS A 86 0.62 -25.63 7.79
C LYS A 86 1.61 -25.02 6.81
#